data_AF-A0A2D8PQF2-F1
#
_entry.id   AF-A0A2D8PQF2-F1
#
_cell.length_a   1.000
_cell.length_b   1.000
_cell.length_c   1.000
_cell.angle_alpha   90.00
_cell.angle_beta   90.00
_cell.angle_gamma   90.00
#
_symmetry.space_group_name_H-M   'P 1'
#
loop_
_entity.id
_entity.type
_entity.pdbx_description
1 polymer ?
#
loop_
_entity_poly.entity_id
_entity_poly.type
_entity_poly.pdbx_seq_one_letter_code
_entity_poly.pdbx_strand_id
1 'polypeptide(L)' 'MPKPKRDLDPMSIEELKEYIEEMEEEIERVRGEIVKKEEHRAGVEGLFKSK' A
#
# COMPACT_ATOMS: atom_id res chain seq x y z
N MET A 1 1.01 5.90 18.18
CA MET A 1 -0.15 6.80 17.99
C MET A 1 -0.62 6.66 16.55
N PRO A 2 -1.93 6.52 16.28
CA PRO A 2 -2.42 6.54 14.91
C PRO A 2 -2.06 7.88 14.26
N LYS A 3 -1.62 7.86 13.00
CA LYS A 3 -1.40 9.11 12.26
C LYS A 3 -2.77 9.82 12.12
N PRO A 4 -2.85 11.14 12.37
CA PRO A 4 -4.08 11.87 12.16
C PRO A 4 -4.53 11.70 10.70
N LYS A 5 -5.83 11.46 10.50
CA LYS A 5 -6.44 11.39 9.17
C LYS A 5 -6.53 12.80 8.59
N ARG A 6 -6.51 12.90 7.26
CA ARG A 6 -6.79 14.14 6.57
C ARG A 6 -8.21 14.61 6.91
N ASP A 7 -8.37 15.91 7.14
CA ASP A 7 -9.67 16.53 7.31
C ASP A 7 -10.35 16.64 5.94
N LEU A 8 -11.57 16.11 5.84
CA LEU A 8 -12.33 16.00 4.59
C LEU A 8 -13.49 17.00 4.54
N ASP A 9 -13.85 17.63 5.66
CA ASP A 9 -14.97 18.59 5.74
C ASP A 9 -14.87 19.76 4.75
N PRO A 10 -13.68 20.35 4.46
CA PRO A 10 -13.60 21.45 3.51
C PRO A 10 -13.55 21.04 2.04
N MET A 11 -13.48 19.73 1.72
CA MET A 11 -13.31 19.25 0.35
C MET A 11 -14.65 19.16 -0.39
N SER A 12 -14.64 19.55 -1.66
CA SER A 12 -15.74 19.34 -2.60
C SER A 12 -15.86 17.86 -3.00
N ILE A 13 -17.00 17.49 -3.60
CA ILE A 13 -17.23 16.12 -4.10
C ILE A 13 -16.19 15.71 -5.15
N GLU A 14 -15.74 16.64 -5.99
CA GLU A 14 -14.73 16.39 -7.01
C GLU A 14 -13.37 16.10 -6.37
N GLU A 15 -12.93 16.94 -5.44
CA GLU A 15 -11.70 16.73 -4.67
C GLU A 15 -11.72 15.42 -3.87
N LEU A 16 -12.89 15.02 -3.35
CA LEU A 16 -13.04 13.73 -2.67
C LEU A 16 -12.88 12.54 -3.62
N LYS A 17 -13.34 12.66 -4.88
CA LYS A 17 -13.14 11.62 -5.89
C LYS A 17 -11.67 11.52 -6.30
N GLU A 18 -11.03 12.65 -6.56
CA GLU A 18 -9.59 12.71 -6.86
C GLU A 18 -8.76 12.12 -5.71
N TYR A 19 -9.14 12.41 -4.46
CA TYR A 19 -8.47 11.85 -3.29
C TYR A 19 -8.67 10.34 -3.16
N ILE A 20 -9.83 9.82 -3.55
CA ILE A 20 -10.05 8.36 -3.63
C ILE A 20 -9.11 7.75 -4.67
N GLU A 21 -9.04 8.32 -5.87
CA GLU A 21 -8.16 7.83 -6.94
C GLU A 21 -6.69 7.81 -6.49
N GLU A 22 -6.21 8.89 -5.85
CA GLU A 22 -4.85 8.95 -5.28
C GLU A 22 -4.60 7.84 -4.25
N MET A 23 -5.57 7.61 -3.34
CA MET A 23 -5.42 6.58 -2.32
C MET A 23 -5.48 5.17 -2.90
N GLU A 24 -6.26 4.94 -3.96
CA GLU A 24 -6.32 3.66 -4.66
C GLU A 24 -4.99 3.36 -5.38
N GLU A 25 -4.42 4.34 -6.08
CA GLU A 25 -3.08 4.21 -6.68
C GLU A 25 -2.00 3.89 -5.64
N GLU A 26 -2.05 4.56 -4.48
CA GLU A 26 -1.13 4.28 -3.37
C GLU A 26 -1.30 2.86 -2.84
N ILE A 27 -2.55 2.39 -2.70
CA ILE A 27 -2.84 1.02 -2.27
C ILE A 27 -2.25 0.01 -3.27
N GLU A 28 -2.39 0.24 -4.57
CA GLU A 28 -1.82 -0.65 -5.58
C GLU A 28 -0.29 -0.67 -5.51
N ARG A 29 0.35 0.50 -5.36
CA ARG A 29 1.80 0.61 -5.19
C ARG A 29 2.29 -0.18 -3.99
N VAL A 30 1.64 -0.01 -2.83
CA VAL A 30 2.00 -0.70 -1.59
C VAL A 30 1.79 -2.20 -1.72
N ARG A 31 0.69 -2.65 -2.34
CA ARG A 31 0.45 -4.07 -2.62
C ARG A 31 1.57 -4.67 -3.49
N GLY A 32 2.02 -3.97 -4.52
CA GLY A 32 3.14 -4.40 -5.35
C GLY A 32 4.45 -4.56 -4.56
N GLU A 33 4.75 -3.62 -3.65
CA GLU A 33 5.92 -3.73 -2.77
C GLU A 33 5.83 -4.88 -1.77
N ILE A 34 4.62 -5.19 -1.26
CA ILE A 34 4.39 -6.36 -0.41
C ILE A 34 4.72 -7.64 -1.17
N VAL A 35 4.18 -7.82 -2.38
CA VAL A 35 4.44 -9.00 -3.21
C VAL A 35 5.95 -9.20 -3.43
N LYS A 36 6.68 -8.14 -3.82
CA LYS A 36 8.15 -8.22 -3.99
C LYS A 36 8.86 -8.68 -2.71
N LYS A 37 8.43 -8.20 -1.54
CA LYS A 37 9.03 -8.59 -0.24
C LYS A 37 8.70 -10.03 0.14
N GLU A 38 7.48 -10.48 -0.15
CA GLU A 38 7.05 -11.86 0.08
C GLU A 38 7.81 -12.83 -0.82
N GLU A 39 7.97 -12.52 -2.11
CA GLU A 39 8.77 -13.31 -3.05
C GLU A 39 10.24 -13.40 -2.60
N HIS A 40 10.83 -12.27 -2.19
CA HIS A 40 12.19 -12.25 -1.66
C HIS A 40 12.31 -13.14 -0.41
N ARG A 41 11.33 -13.08 0.50
CA ARG A 41 11.30 -13.94 1.70
C ARG A 41 11.17 -15.42 1.33
N ALA A 42 10.28 -15.77 0.41
CA ALA A 42 10.08 -17.14 -0.03
C ALA A 42 11.32 -17.72 -0.72
N GLY A 43 11.99 -16.92 -1.55
CA GLY A 43 13.26 -17.28 -2.18
C GLY A 43 14.36 -17.58 -1.16
N VAL A 44 14.45 -16.79 -0.09
CA VAL A 44 15.38 -17.02 1.01
C VAL A 44 15.00 -18.29 1.79
N GLU A 45 13.74 -18.49 2.15
CA GLU A 45 13.28 -19.70 2.86
C GLU A 45 13.50 -20.99 2.04
N GLY A 46 13.36 -20.95 0.71
CA GLY A 46 13.65 -22.07 -0.18
C GLY A 46 15.13 -22.46 -0.23
N LEU A 47 16.03 -21.48 -0.12
CA LEU A 47 17.48 -21.71 -0.03
C LEU A 47 17.88 -22.34 1.31
N PHE A 48 17.17 -22.04 2.40
CA PHE A 48 17.44 -22.64 3.71
C PHE A 48 16.90 -24.06 3.88
N LYS A 49 15.84 -24.45 3.15
CA LYS A 49 15.27 -25.82 3.21
C LYS A 49 15.95 -26.83 2.28
N SER A 50 16.80 -26.37 1.37
CA SER A 50 17.52 -27.21 0.40
C SER A 50 18.92 -27.62 0.87
N LYS A 51 19.21 -27.53 2.18
CA LYS A 51 20.45 -27.98 2.81
C LYS A 51 20.21 -29.14 3.77
#